data_AF-A0A359E5T4-F1
#
_entry.id   AF-A0A359E5T4-F1
#
_cell.length_a   1.000
_cell.length_b   1.000
_cell.length_c   1.000
_cell.angle_alpha   90.00
_cell.angle_beta   90.00
_cell.angle_gamma   90.00
#
_symmetry.space_group_name_H-M   'P 1'
#
loop_
_entity.id
_entity.type
_entity.pdbx_description
1 polymer ?
#
loop_
_entity_poly.entity_id
_entity_poly.type
_entity_poly.pdbx_seq_one_letter_code
_entity_poly.pdbx_strand_id
1 'polypeptide(L)' 'VSYGYSFISQEEVLEDESYQTPVTRYGPWGISWIDRWAISRGVDRTFFEDDPLTPDFIKDLSNNR' A
#
# COMPACT_ATOMS: atom_id res chain seq x y z
N VAL A 1 2.20 7.77 28.36
CA VAL A 1 1.93 8.69 27.23
C VAL A 1 0.76 8.12 26.46
N SER A 2 -0.33 8.88 26.29
CA SER A 2 -1.40 8.51 25.36
C SER A 2 -0.97 8.97 23.97
N TYR A 3 -0.92 8.06 22.99
CA TYR A 3 -0.53 8.39 21.62
C TYR A 3 -1.67 9.04 20.81
N GLY A 4 -2.85 9.25 21.41
CA GLY A 4 -3.99 9.88 20.75
C GLY A 4 -4.80 8.98 19.82
N TYR A 5 -4.58 7.66 19.87
CA TYR A 5 -5.32 6.68 19.08
C TYR A 5 -6.36 5.95 19.91
N SER A 6 -7.47 5.58 19.26
CA SER A 6 -8.54 4.75 19.81
C SER A 6 -8.72 3.50 18.96
N PHE A 7 -9.07 2.38 19.59
CA PHE A 7 -9.49 1.18 18.87
C PHE A 7 -10.92 1.35 18.38
N ILE A 8 -11.15 1.08 17.11
CA ILE A 8 -12.47 1.05 16.47
C ILE A 8 -12.74 -0.33 15.90
N SER A 9 -14.00 -0.62 15.58
CA SER A 9 -14.37 -1.88 14.95
C SER A 9 -13.98 -1.91 13.47
N GLN A 10 -13.94 -3.10 12.88
CA GLN A 10 -13.76 -3.24 11.42
C GLN A 10 -14.97 -2.69 10.65
N GLU A 11 -16.18 -2.75 11.21
CA GLU A 11 -17.36 -2.17 10.58
C GLU A 11 -17.22 -0.65 10.49
N GLU A 12 -16.80 -0.01 11.58
CA GLU A 12 -16.58 1.44 11.66
C GLU A 12 -15.49 1.92 10.71
N VAL A 13 -14.34 1.20 10.61
CA VAL A 13 -13.25 1.64 9.72
C VAL A 13 -13.65 1.60 8.23
N LEU A 14 -14.59 0.72 7.85
CA LEU A 14 -15.06 0.61 6.46
C LEU A 14 -15.98 1.78 6.05
N GLU A 15 -16.50 2.55 7.00
CA GLU A 15 -17.26 3.77 6.74
C GLU A 15 -16.36 4.94 6.30
N ASP A 16 -15.05 4.86 6.51
CA ASP A 16 -14.09 5.90 6.10
C ASP A 16 -14.02 6.05 4.57
N GLU A 17 -14.01 7.29 4.09
CA GLU A 17 -13.99 7.65 2.66
C GLU A 17 -12.79 7.03 1.90
N SER A 18 -11.69 6.77 2.60
CA SER A 18 -10.50 6.11 2.04
C SER A 18 -10.83 4.73 1.49
N TYR A 19 -11.71 3.98 2.16
CA TYR A 19 -12.17 2.65 1.73
C TYR A 19 -13.21 2.69 0.61
N GLN A 20 -13.87 3.85 0.40
CA GLN A 20 -14.82 4.05 -0.70
C GLN A 20 -14.14 4.44 -2.03
N THR A 21 -12.83 4.71 -2.00
CA THR A 21 -12.08 5.10 -3.19
C THR A 21 -11.93 3.93 -4.17
N PRO A 22 -12.36 4.05 -5.44
CA PRO A 22 -12.20 2.97 -6.42
C PRO A 22 -10.74 2.63 -6.71
N VAL A 23 -10.39 1.35 -6.57
CA VAL A 23 -9.08 0.82 -6.98
C VAL A 23 -9.21 0.20 -8.37
N THR A 24 -8.57 0.81 -9.37
CA THR A 24 -8.65 0.43 -10.79
C THR A 24 -7.35 -0.22 -11.30
N ARG A 25 -6.32 -0.29 -10.45
CA ARG A 25 -5.01 -0.85 -10.79
C ARG A 25 -4.69 -2.00 -9.86
N TYR A 26 -4.72 -3.21 -10.41
CA TYR A 26 -4.48 -4.43 -9.68
C TYR A 26 -3.83 -5.49 -10.57
N GLY A 27 -2.98 -6.32 -9.96
CA GLY A 27 -2.30 -7.43 -10.61
C GLY A 27 -1.48 -8.25 -9.62
N PRO A 28 -0.81 -9.33 -10.08
CA PRO A 28 0.03 -10.20 -9.27
C PRO A 28 1.42 -9.57 -9.04
N TRP A 29 1.47 -8.35 -8.51
CA TRP A 29 2.72 -7.58 -8.36
C TRP A 29 3.33 -7.63 -6.94
N GLY A 30 2.58 -8.14 -5.96
CA GLY A 30 3.01 -8.13 -4.56
C GLY A 30 3.03 -6.74 -3.89
N ILE A 31 2.51 -5.70 -4.55
CA ILE A 31 2.41 -4.35 -3.99
C ILE A 31 1.24 -4.22 -3.00
N SER A 32 1.40 -3.31 -2.05
CA SER A 32 0.45 -3.06 -0.97
C SER A 32 -0.86 -2.43 -1.48
N TRP A 33 -1.86 -2.32 -0.61
CA TRP A 33 -3.10 -1.62 -0.95
C TRP A 33 -2.87 -0.11 -1.21
N ILE A 34 -1.98 0.55 -0.45
CA ILE A 34 -1.71 1.98 -0.62
C ILE A 34 -1.07 2.27 -1.98
N ASP A 35 -0.22 1.35 -2.47
CA ASP A 35 0.37 1.47 -3.80
C ASP A 35 -0.70 1.36 -4.89
N ARG A 36 -1.63 0.40 -4.74
CA ARG A 36 -2.75 0.24 -5.67
C ARG A 36 -3.64 1.48 -5.68
N TRP A 37 -3.90 2.06 -4.51
CA TRP A 37 -4.66 3.31 -4.37
C TRP A 37 -3.96 4.46 -5.10
N ALA A 38 -2.66 4.67 -4.86
CA ALA A 38 -1.88 5.75 -5.45
C ALA A 38 -1.83 5.63 -6.99
N ILE A 39 -1.54 4.45 -7.52
CA ILE A 39 -1.52 4.20 -8.97
C ILE A 39 -2.92 4.36 -9.58
N SER A 40 -3.98 3.91 -8.89
CA SER A 40 -5.37 4.06 -9.35
C SER A 40 -5.80 5.53 -9.47
N ARG A 41 -5.26 6.39 -8.61
CA ARG A 41 -5.51 7.85 -8.63
C ARG A 41 -4.58 8.63 -9.55
N GLY A 42 -3.58 7.99 -10.15
CA GLY A 42 -2.57 8.67 -10.97
C GLY A 42 -1.66 9.59 -10.15
N VAL A 43 -1.42 9.24 -8.87
CA VAL A 43 -0.45 9.95 -8.03
C VAL A 43 0.93 9.88 -8.68
N ASP A 44 1.70 10.96 -8.54
CA ASP A 44 3.03 11.06 -9.12
C ASP A 44 3.99 10.01 -8.53
N ARG A 45 4.99 9.61 -9.34
CA ARG A 45 5.98 8.60 -8.96
C ARG A 45 6.82 8.99 -7.74
N THR A 46 6.97 10.28 -7.47
CA THR A 46 7.64 10.81 -6.28
C THR A 46 7.06 10.27 -4.98
N PHE A 47 5.79 9.83 -4.97
CA PHE A 47 5.16 9.18 -3.81
C PHE A 47 5.88 7.91 -3.33
N PHE A 48 6.62 7.24 -4.21
CA PHE A 48 7.29 5.96 -3.92
C PHE A 48 8.81 6.08 -3.74
N GLU A 49 9.37 7.29 -3.78
CA GLU A 49 10.84 7.47 -3.80
C GLU A 49 11.54 7.05 -2.50
N ASP A 50 10.85 7.19 -1.37
CA ASP A 50 11.37 6.85 -0.05
C ASP A 50 11.04 5.41 0.37
N ASP A 51 10.39 4.63 -0.48
CA ASP A 51 10.10 3.23 -0.18
C ASP A 51 11.41 2.42 -0.09
N PRO A 52 11.53 1.53 0.91
CA PRO A 52 12.71 0.71 1.05
C PRO A 52 12.88 -0.18 -0.18
N LEU A 53 14.04 -0.07 -0.83
CA LEU A 53 14.38 -0.94 -1.95
C LEU A 53 14.45 -2.39 -1.50
N THR A 54 13.93 -3.29 -2.34
CA THR A 54 14.11 -4.74 -2.13
C THR A 54 15.61 -5.06 -2.03
N PRO A 55 16.07 -5.68 -0.94
CA PRO A 55 17.47 -6.06 -0.79
C PRO A 55 17.94 -7.02 -1.88
N ASP A 56 19.20 -6.91 -2.31
CA ASP A 56 19.70 -7.67 -3.46
C ASP A 56 19.66 -9.19 -3.23
N PHE A 57 19.95 -9.65 -2.01
CA PHE A 57 19.87 -11.08 -1.69
C PHE A 57 18.46 -11.67 -1.89
N ILE A 58 17.40 -10.87 -1.75
CA ILE A 58 16.02 -11.29 -2.03
C ILE A 58 15.78 -11.36 -3.54
N LYS A 59 16.30 -10.40 -4.31
CA LYS A 59 16.21 -10.41 -5.78
C LYS A 59 16.90 -11.64 -6.36
N ASP A 60 18.08 -11.97 -5.84
CA ASP A 60 18.85 -13.14 -6.28
C ASP A 60 18.10 -14.45 -6.03
N LEU A 61 17.43 -14.59 -4.88
CA LEU A 61 16.59 -15.76 -4.59
C LEU A 61 15.36 -15.87 -5.51
N SER A 62 14.80 -14.74 -5.95
CA SER A 62 13.65 -14.71 -6.85
C SER A 62 14.03 -15.06 -8.29
N ASN A 63 15.18 -14.57 -8.78
CA ASN A 63 15.63 -14.73 -10.16
C ASN A 63 16.22 -16.12 -10.46
N ASN A 64 16.60 -16.87 -9.42
CA ASN A 64 17.12 -18.24 -9.54
C ASN A 64 16.01 -19.32 -9.45
N ARG A 65 14.76 -18.98 -9.75
CA ARG A 65 13.62 -19.91 -9.79
C ARG A 65 13.35 -20.44 -11.18
#